data_AF-A0A7S2JDT0-F1
#
_entry.id   AF-A0A7S2JDT0-F1
#
_cell.length_a   1.000
_cell.length_b   1.000
_cell.length_c   1.000
_cell.angle_alpha   90.00
_cell.angle_beta   90.00
_cell.angle_gamma   90.00
#
_symmetry.space_group_name_H-M   'P 1'
#
loop_
_entity.id
_entity.type
_entity.pdbx_description
1 polymer ?
#
loop_
_entity_poly.entity_id
_entity_poly.type
_entity_poly.pdbx_seq_one_letter_code
_entity_poly.pdbx_strand_id
1 'polypeptide(L)'
;SLEHPWTELCQSWSPAKGEMPSDESIFVINGFYAAMRSKYTNPGASVYYYSVQWDATAMSWAQFRACVLGATDPETAQNGSMRNEVWQRWEALGLPSKPDVGDNAVHGSASAFEGLAERLNWLGQSIDEDPTGKALLEAGVKRDTMMAWTKDPQVELDGAMTSLFDAFEDLSVPQMLKMAQKLAGDPFEDTPKFTTNQAFIFIKPHANVPSVRSLVKAQLRERGMAVLAEGEIDAVTILSRKLIDTHYYAIANKASLSKPVELNPPAAKLA
;
A
#
# COMPACT_ATOMS: atom_id res chain seq x y z
N SER A 1 -19.82 -8.03 34.49
CA SER A 1 -19.13 -9.25 34.06
C SER A 1 -19.87 -9.84 32.88
N LEU A 2 -19.47 -9.45 31.67
CA LEU A 2 -20.02 -9.95 30.42
C LEU A 2 -18.83 -10.36 29.56
N GLU A 3 -18.44 -11.62 29.69
CA GLU A 3 -17.43 -12.25 28.85
C GLU A 3 -18.00 -12.41 27.44
N HIS A 4 -17.21 -11.99 26.44
CA HIS A 4 -17.55 -12.06 25.02
C HIS A 4 -17.39 -13.49 24.47
N PRO A 5 -18.15 -13.90 23.43
CA PRO A 5 -18.35 -15.30 23.05
C PRO A 5 -17.24 -15.88 22.15
N TRP A 6 -16.05 -15.29 22.14
CA TRP A 6 -15.00 -15.67 21.18
C TRP A 6 -14.02 -16.73 21.71
N THR A 7 -14.08 -17.07 23.00
CA THR A 7 -13.09 -17.93 23.66
C THR A 7 -13.33 -19.44 23.45
N GLU A 8 -14.53 -19.87 23.04
CA GLU A 8 -14.85 -21.30 22.90
C GLU A 8 -14.44 -21.92 21.56
N LEU A 9 -14.18 -21.12 20.51
CA LEU A 9 -13.83 -21.66 19.19
C LEU A 9 -12.34 -22.07 19.03
N CYS A 10 -11.47 -21.68 19.96
CA CYS A 10 -10.04 -22.01 19.90
C CYS A 10 -9.62 -23.20 20.79
N GLN A 11 -10.49 -23.75 21.64
CA GLN A 11 -10.10 -24.78 22.62
C GLN A 11 -10.33 -26.24 22.17
N SER A 12 -10.91 -26.50 20.99
CA SER A 12 -11.23 -27.88 20.57
C SER A 12 -10.31 -28.46 19.50
N TRP A 13 -9.21 -27.80 19.11
CA TRP A 13 -8.30 -28.36 18.12
C TRP A 13 -7.25 -29.26 18.79
N SER A 14 -7.53 -30.56 18.83
CA SER A 14 -6.50 -31.59 18.95
C SER A 14 -6.18 -32.14 17.56
N PRO A 15 -4.90 -32.40 17.22
CA PRO A 15 -4.57 -33.09 15.99
C PRO A 15 -4.96 -34.57 16.16
N ALA A 16 -6.21 -34.91 15.86
CA ALA A 16 -6.58 -36.28 15.62
C ALA A 16 -5.78 -36.76 14.41
N LYS A 17 -5.16 -37.95 14.51
CA LYS A 17 -4.73 -38.72 13.33
C LYS A 17 -5.99 -39.06 12.54
N GLY A 18 -6.43 -38.14 11.70
CA GLY A 18 -7.71 -38.16 11.01
C GLY A 18 -7.63 -38.92 9.69
N GLU A 19 -8.68 -39.69 9.43
CA GLU A 19 -8.99 -40.33 8.15
C GLU A 19 -8.93 -39.31 7.00
N MET A 20 -8.60 -39.80 5.78
CA MET A 20 -8.56 -38.94 4.60
C MET A 20 -9.90 -38.23 4.40
N PRO A 21 -9.91 -36.92 4.09
CA PRO A 21 -11.15 -36.18 3.91
C PRO A 21 -11.94 -36.71 2.70
N SER A 22 -13.27 -36.63 2.75
CA SER A 22 -14.13 -36.92 1.60
C SER A 22 -13.81 -36.00 0.42
N ASP A 23 -14.22 -36.40 -0.79
CA ASP A 23 -14.02 -35.69 -2.07
C ASP A 23 -14.56 -34.22 -2.11
N GLU A 24 -15.17 -33.72 -1.03
CA GLU A 24 -15.74 -32.37 -0.90
C GLU A 24 -15.10 -31.53 0.22
N SER A 25 -13.78 -31.59 0.38
CA SER A 25 -13.09 -30.71 1.33
C SER A 25 -12.76 -29.35 0.73
N ILE A 26 -13.34 -28.27 1.29
CA ILE A 26 -13.09 -26.88 0.87
C ILE A 26 -11.93 -26.30 1.69
N PHE A 27 -10.87 -25.86 1.01
CA PHE A 27 -9.74 -25.15 1.62
C PHE A 27 -9.82 -23.66 1.28
N VAL A 28 -9.77 -22.79 2.30
CA VAL A 28 -9.67 -21.34 2.12
C VAL A 28 -8.23 -20.91 2.38
N ILE A 29 -7.51 -20.54 1.33
CA ILE A 29 -6.15 -20.00 1.43
C ILE A 29 -6.24 -18.47 1.45
N ASN A 30 -5.67 -17.84 2.48
CA ASN A 30 -5.61 -16.38 2.64
C ASN A 30 -6.98 -15.66 2.68
N GLY A 31 -7.92 -16.16 3.50
CA GLY A 31 -9.24 -15.54 3.70
C GLY A 31 -9.21 -14.07 4.17
N PHE A 32 -8.09 -13.63 4.77
CA PHE A 32 -7.82 -12.23 5.10
C PHE A 32 -7.96 -11.32 3.88
N TYR A 33 -7.45 -11.74 2.71
CA TYR A 33 -7.51 -10.92 1.51
C TYR A 33 -8.96 -10.65 1.07
N ALA A 34 -9.81 -11.67 1.09
CA ALA A 34 -11.23 -11.51 0.74
C ALA A 34 -11.97 -10.56 1.70
N ALA A 35 -11.68 -10.66 3.00
CA ALA A 35 -12.22 -9.77 4.02
C ALA A 35 -11.72 -8.32 3.88
N MET A 36 -10.45 -8.12 3.54
CA MET A 36 -9.90 -6.78 3.26
C MET A 36 -10.53 -6.20 2.00
N ARG A 37 -10.54 -6.97 0.91
CA ARG A 37 -11.07 -6.57 -0.40
C ARG A 37 -12.53 -6.14 -0.34
N SER A 38 -13.36 -6.83 0.43
CA SER A 38 -14.79 -6.50 0.56
C SER A 38 -15.01 -5.09 1.13
N LYS A 39 -14.14 -4.61 2.02
CA LYS A 39 -14.21 -3.23 2.55
C LYS A 39 -14.18 -2.16 1.45
N TYR A 40 -13.53 -2.44 0.33
CA TYR A 40 -13.36 -1.52 -0.80
C TYR A 40 -14.34 -1.76 -1.95
N THR A 41 -14.97 -2.95 -2.00
CA THR A 41 -15.77 -3.39 -3.15
C THR A 41 -17.25 -3.60 -2.81
N ASN A 42 -17.61 -3.57 -1.52
CA ASN A 42 -19.01 -3.62 -1.10
C ASN A 42 -19.78 -2.37 -1.58
N PRO A 43 -21.07 -2.50 -1.92
CA PRO A 43 -21.90 -1.36 -2.32
C PRO A 43 -21.85 -0.23 -1.29
N GLY A 44 -21.69 1.00 -1.76
CA GLY A 44 -21.58 2.19 -0.91
C GLY A 44 -20.18 2.50 -0.38
N ALA A 45 -19.20 1.59 -0.55
CA ALA A 45 -17.81 1.92 -0.25
C ALA A 45 -17.22 2.87 -1.31
N SER A 46 -16.34 3.76 -0.87
CA SER A 46 -15.53 4.60 -1.75
C SER A 46 -14.25 5.02 -1.02
N VAL A 47 -13.22 5.37 -1.78
CA VAL A 47 -12.04 6.06 -1.25
C VAL A 47 -12.05 7.50 -1.70
N TYR A 48 -11.46 8.39 -0.91
CA TYR A 48 -11.15 9.76 -1.36
C TYR A 48 -9.64 9.93 -1.43
N TYR A 49 -9.13 10.20 -2.63
CA TYR A 49 -7.69 10.23 -2.89
C TYR A 49 -7.15 11.65 -3.00
N TYR A 50 -5.84 11.76 -2.80
CA TYR A 50 -5.01 12.91 -3.10
C TYR A 50 -3.76 12.43 -3.84
N SER A 51 -3.49 13.00 -5.01
CA SER A 51 -2.17 12.97 -5.63
C SER A 51 -1.43 14.23 -5.21
N VAL A 52 -0.31 14.07 -4.53
CA VAL A 52 0.41 15.18 -3.92
C VAL A 52 1.86 15.21 -4.36
N GLN A 53 2.47 16.39 -4.35
CA GLN A 53 3.89 16.55 -4.62
C GLN A 53 4.60 17.45 -3.62
N TRP A 54 5.89 17.20 -3.41
CA TRP A 54 6.79 18.03 -2.62
C TRP A 54 8.25 17.81 -3.07
N ASP A 55 9.16 18.69 -2.64
CA ASP A 55 10.59 18.53 -2.91
C ASP A 55 11.23 17.58 -1.89
N ALA A 56 11.94 16.53 -2.36
CA ALA A 56 12.65 15.58 -1.52
C ALA A 56 13.75 16.20 -0.65
N THR A 57 14.26 17.38 -1.02
CA THR A 57 15.22 18.15 -0.22
C THR A 57 14.57 18.83 0.98
N ALA A 58 13.27 19.13 0.91
CA ALA A 58 12.51 19.70 2.02
C ALA A 58 12.01 18.61 2.98
N MET A 59 11.66 17.43 2.45
CA MET A 59 11.19 16.29 3.24
C MET A 59 11.48 14.97 2.50
N SER A 60 12.23 14.08 3.13
CA SER A 60 12.44 12.73 2.59
C SER A 60 11.16 11.89 2.65
N TRP A 61 11.09 10.83 1.84
CA TRP A 61 9.96 9.90 1.90
C TRP A 61 9.80 9.24 3.28
N ALA A 62 10.92 8.86 3.91
CA ALA A 62 10.94 8.36 5.28
C ALA A 62 10.30 9.35 6.26
N GLN A 63 10.62 10.64 6.15
CA GLN A 63 10.02 11.69 6.98
C GLN A 63 8.54 11.88 6.68
N PHE A 64 8.13 11.80 5.42
CA PHE A 64 6.72 11.81 5.05
C PHE A 64 5.97 10.65 5.73
N ARG A 65 6.48 9.42 5.64
CA ARG A 65 5.84 8.26 6.26
C ARG A 65 5.81 8.32 7.77
N ALA A 66 6.90 8.71 8.40
CA ALA A 66 7.01 8.77 9.85
C ALA A 66 6.19 9.92 10.46
N CYS A 67 6.33 11.12 9.91
CA CYS A 67 5.86 12.35 10.55
C CYS A 67 4.55 12.90 9.98
N VAL A 68 4.24 12.58 8.72
CA VAL A 68 3.05 13.11 8.04
C VAL A 68 1.96 12.05 7.94
N LEU A 69 2.26 10.87 7.40
CA LEU A 69 1.31 9.76 7.33
C LEU A 69 1.11 9.11 8.71
N GLY A 70 2.20 8.75 9.38
CA GLY A 70 2.20 8.01 10.66
C GLY A 70 2.35 6.50 10.46
N ALA A 71 2.75 5.80 11.53
CA ALA A 71 2.90 4.34 11.54
C ALA A 71 1.60 3.62 11.16
N THR A 72 1.71 2.38 10.66
CA THR A 72 0.56 1.57 10.25
C THR A 72 -0.42 1.35 11.40
N ASP A 73 0.09 1.13 12.60
CA ASP A 73 -0.69 1.17 13.83
C ASP A 73 -0.87 2.62 14.29
N PRO A 74 -2.09 3.18 14.25
CA PRO A 74 -2.33 4.58 14.60
C PRO A 74 -2.06 4.91 16.07
N GLU A 75 -2.10 3.92 16.97
CA GLU A 75 -1.81 4.11 18.39
C GLU A 75 -0.32 4.41 18.63
N THR A 76 0.56 3.78 17.85
CA THR A 76 2.02 4.01 17.91
C THR A 76 2.52 5.03 16.87
N ALA A 77 1.63 5.53 16.01
CA ALA A 77 1.95 6.58 15.05
C ALA A 77 2.33 7.89 15.75
N GLN A 78 3.28 8.62 15.16
CA GLN A 78 3.78 9.88 15.72
C GLN A 78 2.63 10.88 15.97
N ASN A 79 2.67 11.54 17.12
CA ASN A 79 1.69 12.57 17.47
C ASN A 79 1.65 13.68 16.40
N GLY A 80 0.45 14.04 15.94
CA GLY A 80 0.24 15.03 14.87
C GLY A 80 0.39 14.48 13.44
N SER A 81 0.64 13.17 13.26
CA SER A 81 0.52 12.51 11.94
C SER A 81 -0.95 12.24 11.59
N MET A 82 -1.27 12.06 10.30
CA MET A 82 -2.64 11.85 9.82
C MET A 82 -3.33 10.68 10.52
N ARG A 83 -2.67 9.52 10.58
CA ARG A 83 -3.24 8.32 11.20
C ARG A 83 -3.48 8.53 12.69
N ASN A 84 -2.51 9.12 13.38
CA ASN A 84 -2.62 9.38 14.80
C ASN A 84 -3.72 10.41 15.12
N GLU A 85 -3.83 11.48 14.34
CA GLU A 85 -4.87 12.51 14.53
C GLU A 85 -6.27 11.96 14.29
N VAL A 86 -6.46 11.12 13.27
CA VAL A 86 -7.74 10.43 13.07
C VAL A 86 -8.02 9.47 14.23
N TRP A 87 -7.00 8.75 14.72
CA TRP A 87 -7.13 7.84 15.86
C TRP A 87 -7.48 8.53 17.18
N GLN A 88 -6.85 9.67 17.48
CA GLN A 88 -7.13 10.43 18.70
C GLN A 88 -8.53 11.03 18.67
N ARG A 89 -9.00 11.47 17.50
CA ARG A 89 -10.20 12.29 17.34
C ARG A 89 -11.34 11.56 16.65
N TRP A 90 -11.28 10.23 16.56
CA TRP A 90 -12.18 9.42 15.74
C TRP A 90 -13.67 9.71 16.01
N GLU A 91 -14.09 9.81 17.27
CA GLU A 91 -15.48 10.14 17.65
C GLU A 91 -15.88 11.54 17.18
N ALA A 92 -15.02 12.54 17.43
CA ALA A 92 -15.26 13.93 17.03
C ALA A 92 -15.23 14.11 15.50
N LEU A 93 -14.50 13.23 14.80
CA LEU A 93 -14.48 13.16 13.34
C LEU A 93 -15.67 12.35 12.80
N GLY A 94 -16.48 11.70 13.63
CA GLY A 94 -17.67 10.96 13.22
C GLY A 94 -17.39 9.57 12.66
N LEU A 95 -16.28 8.93 13.03
CA LEU A 95 -16.02 7.54 12.67
C LEU A 95 -16.87 6.59 13.54
N PRO A 96 -17.31 5.45 12.99
CA PRO A 96 -18.12 4.49 13.73
C PRO A 96 -17.33 3.67 14.76
N SER A 97 -16.01 3.58 14.60
CA SER A 97 -15.12 2.84 15.48
C SER A 97 -13.74 3.50 15.52
N LYS A 98 -13.02 3.26 16.62
CA LYS A 98 -11.64 3.68 16.77
C LYS A 98 -10.76 2.95 15.72
N PRO A 99 -9.90 3.67 14.97
CA PRO A 99 -8.98 3.06 14.03
C PRO A 99 -8.06 2.01 14.66
N ASP A 100 -7.72 0.98 13.89
CA ASP A 100 -6.77 -0.08 14.26
C ASP A 100 -5.75 -0.30 13.13
N VAL A 101 -4.92 -1.35 13.23
CA VAL A 101 -3.89 -1.67 12.23
C VAL A 101 -4.48 -1.92 10.82
N GLY A 102 -5.65 -2.57 10.73
CA GLY A 102 -6.31 -2.87 9.46
C GLY A 102 -7.08 -1.67 8.91
N ASP A 103 -7.83 -1.00 9.78
CA ASP A 103 -8.63 0.19 9.51
C ASP A 103 -7.95 1.45 10.06
N ASN A 104 -6.73 1.71 9.59
CA ASN A 104 -5.87 2.81 10.03
C ASN A 104 -6.17 4.17 9.34
N ALA A 105 -7.41 4.38 8.89
CA ALA A 105 -7.91 5.58 8.21
C ALA A 105 -7.26 5.98 6.86
N VAL A 106 -5.93 6.14 6.79
CA VAL A 106 -5.24 6.75 5.65
C VAL A 106 -4.17 5.79 5.09
N HIS A 107 -4.24 5.55 3.79
CA HIS A 107 -3.16 4.97 3.00
C HIS A 107 -2.26 6.07 2.43
N GLY A 108 -0.96 5.81 2.32
CA GLY A 108 -0.03 6.61 1.54
C GLY A 108 1.09 5.74 0.99
N SER A 109 1.55 6.04 -0.22
CA SER A 109 2.64 5.35 -0.91
C SER A 109 3.86 5.13 -0.02
N ALA A 110 4.44 3.93 -0.03
CA ALA A 110 5.60 3.59 0.82
C ALA A 110 6.96 4.04 0.25
N SER A 111 7.02 4.36 -1.04
CA SER A 111 8.22 4.86 -1.73
C SER A 111 7.87 5.71 -2.95
N ALA A 112 8.88 6.38 -3.53
CA ALA A 112 8.74 7.08 -4.81
C ALA A 112 8.25 6.16 -5.95
N PHE A 113 8.73 4.92 -5.99
CA PHE A 113 8.33 3.97 -7.02
C PHE A 113 6.91 3.46 -6.82
N GLU A 114 6.51 3.16 -5.59
CA GLU A 114 5.12 2.79 -5.29
C GLU A 114 4.15 3.95 -5.55
N GLY A 115 4.58 5.19 -5.31
CA GLY A 115 3.81 6.37 -5.71
C GLY A 115 3.52 6.38 -7.20
N LEU A 116 4.52 6.08 -8.05
CA LEU A 116 4.33 5.91 -9.49
C LEU A 116 3.34 4.75 -9.77
N ALA A 117 3.61 3.56 -9.24
CA ALA A 117 2.78 2.37 -9.47
C ALA A 117 1.30 2.60 -9.09
N GLU A 118 1.06 3.29 -7.99
CA GLU A 118 -0.27 3.64 -7.53
C GLU A 118 -0.95 4.66 -8.44
N ARG A 119 -0.25 5.69 -8.93
CA ARG A 119 -0.83 6.63 -9.89
C ARG A 119 -1.18 5.96 -11.23
N LEU A 120 -0.35 5.04 -11.72
CA LEU A 120 -0.67 4.24 -12.91
C LEU A 120 -1.96 3.43 -12.68
N ASN A 121 -2.05 2.74 -11.54
CA ASN A 121 -3.19 1.88 -11.21
C ASN A 121 -4.48 2.70 -10.99
N TRP A 122 -4.46 3.61 -10.01
CA TRP A 122 -5.65 4.32 -9.55
C TRP A 122 -6.09 5.43 -10.51
N LEU A 123 -5.14 6.19 -11.05
CA LEU A 123 -5.43 7.37 -11.87
C LEU A 123 -5.36 7.09 -13.38
N GLY A 124 -4.87 5.92 -13.79
CA GLY A 124 -4.73 5.57 -15.21
C GLY A 124 -3.69 6.40 -15.93
N GLN A 125 -2.74 6.99 -15.20
CA GLN A 125 -1.64 7.75 -15.79
C GLN A 125 -0.73 6.84 -16.64
N SER A 126 -0.08 7.42 -17.64
CA SER A 126 0.95 6.73 -18.41
C SER A 126 2.32 6.91 -17.76
N ILE A 127 3.15 5.85 -17.78
CA ILE A 127 4.56 5.92 -17.37
C ILE A 127 5.30 7.04 -18.09
N ASP A 128 5.02 7.24 -19.39
CA ASP A 128 5.77 8.17 -20.23
C ASP A 128 5.37 9.63 -19.97
N GLU A 129 4.27 9.87 -19.26
CA GLU A 129 3.75 11.20 -18.93
C GLU A 129 3.99 11.54 -17.46
N ASP A 130 4.09 10.52 -16.60
CA ASP A 130 4.38 10.67 -15.17
C ASP A 130 5.80 11.24 -14.93
N PRO A 131 5.96 12.29 -14.11
CA PRO A 131 7.27 12.87 -13.83
C PRO A 131 8.30 11.88 -13.24
N THR A 132 7.87 11.00 -12.32
CA THR A 132 8.76 9.96 -11.76
C THR A 132 9.08 8.90 -12.82
N GLY A 133 8.10 8.52 -13.65
CA GLY A 133 8.31 7.60 -14.77
C GLY A 133 9.31 8.13 -15.80
N LYS A 134 9.21 9.41 -16.18
CA LYS A 134 10.20 10.08 -17.04
C LYS A 134 11.60 10.09 -16.43
N ALA A 135 11.72 10.40 -15.14
CA ALA A 135 13.02 10.39 -14.46
C ALA A 135 13.66 8.99 -14.46
N LEU A 136 12.87 7.92 -14.33
CA LEU A 136 13.34 6.54 -14.44
C LEU A 136 13.78 6.17 -15.86
N LEU A 137 13.02 6.60 -16.88
CA LEU A 137 13.40 6.43 -18.29
C LEU A 137 14.73 7.15 -18.59
N GLU A 138 14.87 8.40 -18.13
CA GLU A 138 16.11 9.18 -18.25
C GLU A 138 17.29 8.54 -17.48
N ALA A 139 17.01 7.85 -16.38
CA ALA A 139 18.00 7.06 -15.64
C ALA A 139 18.33 5.70 -16.30
N GLY A 140 17.74 5.40 -17.47
CA GLY A 140 18.02 4.20 -18.26
C GLY A 140 17.13 3.00 -17.97
N VAL A 141 16.14 3.13 -17.08
CA VAL A 141 15.25 2.03 -16.74
C VAL A 141 14.23 1.85 -17.87
N LYS A 142 14.24 0.69 -18.52
CA LYS A 142 13.34 0.39 -19.63
C LYS A 142 11.88 0.36 -19.16
N ARG A 143 10.96 0.77 -20.04
CA ARG A 143 9.51 0.76 -19.80
C ARG A 143 9.00 -0.60 -19.33
N ASP A 144 9.39 -1.67 -20.01
CA ASP A 144 8.96 -3.03 -19.67
C ASP A 144 9.49 -3.47 -18.30
N THR A 145 10.70 -3.06 -17.93
CA THR A 145 11.26 -3.29 -16.60
C THR A 145 10.42 -2.59 -15.54
N MET A 146 10.07 -1.31 -15.72
CA MET A 146 9.20 -0.59 -14.78
C MET A 146 7.82 -1.23 -14.65
N MET A 147 7.21 -1.66 -15.77
CA MET A 147 5.91 -2.35 -15.74
C MET A 147 5.98 -3.71 -15.06
N ALA A 148 7.10 -4.44 -15.15
CA ALA A 148 7.30 -5.67 -14.39
C ALA A 148 7.47 -5.37 -12.89
N TRP A 149 8.18 -4.30 -12.58
CA TRP A 149 8.43 -3.82 -11.23
C TRP A 149 7.17 -3.39 -10.46
N THR A 150 6.13 -2.89 -11.14
CA THR A 150 4.85 -2.57 -10.47
C THR A 150 4.12 -3.78 -9.88
N LYS A 151 4.59 -5.01 -10.17
CA LYS A 151 4.05 -6.26 -9.62
C LYS A 151 4.85 -6.77 -8.41
N ASP A 152 5.79 -5.96 -7.92
CA ASP A 152 6.65 -6.27 -6.78
C ASP A 152 7.42 -7.60 -6.94
N PRO A 153 8.26 -7.75 -7.99
CA PRO A 153 9.06 -8.95 -8.18
C PRO A 153 10.13 -9.09 -7.10
N GLN A 154 10.65 -10.30 -6.94
CA GLN A 154 11.84 -10.54 -6.13
C GLN A 154 13.08 -10.05 -6.88
N VAL A 155 13.95 -9.31 -6.19
CA VAL A 155 15.24 -8.82 -6.71
C VAL A 155 16.37 -9.21 -5.76
N GLU A 156 17.57 -9.39 -6.31
CA GLU A 156 18.76 -9.62 -5.50
C GLU A 156 19.38 -8.26 -5.12
N LEU A 157 19.48 -8.00 -3.82
CA LEU A 157 20.09 -6.81 -3.26
C LEU A 157 21.13 -7.23 -2.22
N ASP A 158 22.40 -6.90 -2.48
CA ASP A 158 23.52 -7.15 -1.56
C ASP A 158 23.64 -8.62 -1.11
N GLY A 159 23.39 -9.55 -2.04
CA GLY A 159 23.49 -11.00 -1.81
C GLY A 159 22.27 -11.64 -1.14
N ALA A 160 21.18 -10.89 -0.95
CA ALA A 160 19.93 -11.39 -0.43
C ALA A 160 18.76 -11.11 -1.38
N MET A 161 17.81 -12.04 -1.46
CA MET A 161 16.55 -11.82 -2.18
C MET A 161 15.59 -10.99 -1.31
N THR A 162 15.03 -9.94 -1.89
CA THR A 162 13.98 -9.10 -1.27
C THR A 162 12.90 -8.77 -2.30
N SER A 163 11.73 -8.30 -1.85
CA SER A 163 10.77 -7.69 -2.77
C SER A 163 11.31 -6.35 -3.29
N LEU A 164 10.94 -5.97 -4.51
CA LEU A 164 11.35 -4.70 -5.09
C LEU A 164 10.78 -3.51 -4.28
N PHE A 165 9.54 -3.61 -3.81
CA PHE A 165 8.94 -2.55 -3.01
C PHE A 165 9.67 -2.37 -1.69
N ASP A 166 10.09 -3.46 -1.03
CA ASP A 166 10.95 -3.37 0.16
C ASP A 166 12.31 -2.74 -0.17
N ALA A 167 12.90 -3.04 -1.33
CA ALA A 167 14.17 -2.45 -1.76
C ALA A 167 14.07 -0.94 -2.04
N PHE A 168 12.88 -0.43 -2.38
CA PHE A 168 12.62 0.99 -2.61
C PHE A 168 11.97 1.70 -1.43
N GLU A 169 11.58 0.98 -0.39
CA GLU A 169 10.88 1.53 0.77
C GLU A 169 11.63 2.75 1.33
N ASP A 170 10.89 3.81 1.69
CA ASP A 170 11.43 5.06 2.24
C ASP A 170 12.38 5.86 1.33
N LEU A 171 12.67 5.40 0.11
CA LEU A 171 13.53 6.11 -0.82
C LEU A 171 12.77 7.26 -1.50
N SER A 172 13.34 8.45 -1.40
CA SER A 172 12.94 9.60 -2.22
C SER A 172 13.48 9.44 -3.64
N VAL A 173 12.96 10.20 -4.61
CA VAL A 173 13.33 10.01 -6.02
C VAL A 173 14.85 9.95 -6.28
N PRO A 174 15.71 10.85 -5.75
CA PRO A 174 17.14 10.76 -6.01
C PRO A 174 17.80 9.45 -5.54
N GLN A 175 17.35 8.90 -4.41
CA GLN A 175 17.87 7.64 -3.87
C GLN A 175 17.29 6.44 -4.64
N MET A 176 16.01 6.51 -4.99
CA MET A 176 15.31 5.49 -5.76
C MET A 176 15.92 5.36 -7.17
N LEU A 177 16.27 6.46 -7.86
CA LEU A 177 16.92 6.39 -9.18
C LEU A 177 18.27 5.67 -9.12
N LYS A 178 19.09 5.93 -8.09
CA LYS A 178 20.37 5.23 -7.89
C LYS A 178 20.16 3.73 -7.62
N MET A 179 19.19 3.40 -6.78
CA MET A 179 18.82 2.01 -6.51
C MET A 179 18.30 1.31 -7.78
N ALA A 180 17.47 2.00 -8.57
CA ALA A 180 16.93 1.48 -9.82
C ALA A 180 18.05 1.19 -10.84
N GLN A 181 19.07 2.05 -10.95
CA GLN A 181 20.24 1.80 -11.80
C GLN A 181 21.02 0.57 -11.34
N LYS A 182 21.24 0.41 -10.02
CA LYS A 182 21.89 -0.78 -9.44
C LYS A 182 21.13 -2.06 -9.78
N LEU A 183 19.80 -2.03 -9.72
CA LEU A 183 18.94 -3.20 -9.96
C LEU A 183 18.71 -3.51 -11.45
N ALA A 184 18.68 -2.49 -12.32
CA ALA A 184 18.34 -2.64 -13.75
C ALA A 184 19.54 -3.00 -14.64
N GLY A 185 20.78 -2.91 -14.14
CA GLY A 185 21.94 -3.55 -14.78
C GLY A 185 22.71 -2.74 -15.82
N ASP A 186 22.39 -1.46 -16.03
CA ASP A 186 23.25 -0.51 -16.79
C ASP A 186 23.44 0.76 -15.96
N PRO A 187 24.53 0.88 -15.17
CA PRO A 187 24.82 2.10 -14.44
C PRO A 187 25.10 3.24 -15.44
N PHE A 188 24.29 4.29 -15.42
CA PHE A 188 24.61 5.55 -16.10
C PHE A 188 25.43 6.43 -15.16
N GLU A 189 26.49 7.07 -15.68
CA GLU A 189 27.40 7.89 -14.86
C GLU A 189 26.69 9.07 -14.18
N ASP A 190 25.62 9.61 -14.80
CA ASP A 190 24.86 10.74 -14.28
C ASP A 190 23.40 10.36 -14.02
N THR A 191 23.01 10.25 -12.74
CA THR A 191 21.60 10.14 -12.35
C THR A 191 20.88 11.48 -12.60
N PRO A 192 19.65 11.49 -13.16
CA PRO A 192 18.88 12.72 -13.35
C PRO A 192 18.76 13.55 -12.06
N LYS A 193 18.96 14.87 -12.17
CA LYS A 193 18.79 15.82 -11.06
C LYS A 193 17.31 16.14 -10.84
N PHE A 194 16.54 15.13 -10.45
CA PHE A 194 15.11 15.23 -10.18
C PHE A 194 14.82 14.90 -8.72
N THR A 195 14.25 15.87 -7.99
CA THR A 195 14.02 15.79 -6.54
C THR A 195 12.54 15.80 -6.17
N THR A 196 11.61 15.94 -7.12
CA THR A 196 10.20 16.04 -6.79
C THR A 196 9.62 14.68 -6.43
N ASN A 197 9.23 14.51 -5.17
CA ASN A 197 8.46 13.37 -4.71
C ASN A 197 6.98 13.56 -5.10
N GLN A 198 6.33 12.48 -5.50
CA GLN A 198 4.88 12.46 -5.76
C GLN A 198 4.25 11.23 -5.13
N ALA A 199 3.32 11.40 -4.20
CA ALA A 199 2.62 10.28 -3.55
C ALA A 199 1.17 10.21 -3.99
N PHE A 200 0.63 9.00 -3.92
CA PHE A 200 -0.80 8.74 -3.94
C PHE A 200 -1.24 8.40 -2.51
N ILE A 201 -2.21 9.15 -2.01
CA ILE A 201 -2.77 9.03 -0.66
C ILE A 201 -4.25 8.79 -0.83
N PHE A 202 -4.85 7.91 -0.04
CA PHE A 202 -6.30 7.80 0.00
C PHE A 202 -6.82 7.56 1.41
N ILE A 203 -7.99 8.13 1.69
CA ILE A 203 -8.76 7.84 2.88
C ILE A 203 -9.53 6.54 2.63
N LYS A 204 -9.33 5.56 3.51
CA LYS A 204 -9.97 4.25 3.45
C LYS A 204 -11.49 4.37 3.64
N PRO A 205 -12.30 3.42 3.12
CA PRO A 205 -13.75 3.52 3.13
C PRO A 205 -14.38 3.78 4.51
N HIS A 206 -13.88 3.13 5.57
CA HIS A 206 -14.40 3.31 6.93
C HIS A 206 -14.20 4.73 7.49
N ALA A 207 -13.23 5.48 6.97
CA ALA A 207 -12.89 6.83 7.41
C ALA A 207 -13.26 7.90 6.37
N ASN A 208 -13.89 7.52 5.25
CA ASN A 208 -14.14 8.42 4.13
C ASN A 208 -15.34 9.37 4.38
N VAL A 209 -15.19 10.24 5.38
CA VAL A 209 -16.19 11.23 5.79
C VAL A 209 -15.65 12.67 5.61
N PRO A 210 -16.52 13.69 5.44
CA PRO A 210 -16.08 15.06 5.13
C PRO A 210 -15.09 15.68 6.13
N SER A 211 -15.22 15.35 7.41
CA SER A 211 -14.32 15.77 8.51
C SER A 211 -12.90 15.24 8.33
N VAL A 212 -12.73 13.95 8.00
CA VAL A 212 -11.42 13.33 7.75
C VAL A 212 -10.82 13.87 6.45
N ARG A 213 -11.63 14.03 5.39
CA ARG A 213 -11.19 14.68 4.12
C ARG A 213 -10.62 16.07 4.40
N SER A 214 -11.31 16.85 5.23
CA SER A 214 -10.87 18.20 5.61
C SER A 214 -9.58 18.17 6.42
N LEU A 215 -9.46 17.25 7.39
CA LEU A 215 -8.26 17.08 8.21
C LEU A 215 -7.04 16.70 7.37
N VAL A 216 -7.15 15.67 6.53
CA VAL A 216 -6.05 15.20 5.67
C VAL A 216 -5.61 16.31 4.73
N LYS A 217 -6.55 17.00 4.07
CA LYS A 217 -6.25 18.11 3.17
C LYS A 217 -5.58 19.28 3.87
N ALA A 218 -6.00 19.62 5.10
CA ALA A 218 -5.37 20.66 5.89
C ALA A 218 -3.93 20.29 6.25
N GLN A 219 -3.69 19.06 6.72
CA GLN A 219 -2.33 18.61 7.06
C GLN A 219 -1.39 18.60 5.85
N LEU A 220 -1.86 18.15 4.68
CA LEU A 220 -1.07 18.21 3.45
C LEU A 220 -0.61 19.64 3.14
N ARG A 221 -1.52 20.61 3.24
CA ARG A 221 -1.23 22.03 3.01
C ARG A 221 -0.27 22.61 4.05
N GLU A 222 -0.49 22.31 5.33
CA GLU A 222 0.36 22.77 6.44
C GLU A 222 1.80 22.25 6.32
N ARG A 223 1.98 21.06 5.73
CA ARG A 223 3.29 20.45 5.46
C ARG A 223 3.91 20.91 4.13
N GLY A 224 3.31 21.88 3.45
CA GLY A 224 3.83 22.45 2.19
C GLY A 224 3.68 21.54 0.97
N MET A 225 2.81 20.52 1.03
CA MET A 225 2.58 19.62 -0.10
C MET A 225 1.54 20.21 -1.04
N ALA A 226 1.86 20.23 -2.33
CA ALA A 226 0.91 20.65 -3.36
C ALA A 226 -0.02 19.47 -3.72
N VAL A 227 -1.33 19.67 -3.63
CA VAL A 227 -2.33 18.71 -4.11
C VAL A 227 -2.52 18.93 -5.61
N LEU A 228 -2.12 17.96 -6.41
CA LEU A 228 -2.19 17.98 -7.88
C LEU A 228 -3.56 17.53 -8.40
N ALA A 229 -4.13 16.53 -7.75
CA ALA A 229 -5.46 16.02 -8.03
C ALA A 229 -6.05 15.42 -6.76
N GLU A 230 -7.36 15.45 -6.64
CA GLU A 230 -8.10 14.77 -5.59
C GLU A 230 -9.47 14.36 -6.12
N GLY A 231 -10.08 13.35 -5.51
CA GLY A 231 -11.40 12.90 -5.95
C GLY A 231 -11.87 11.66 -5.23
N GLU A 232 -13.11 11.29 -5.51
CA GLU A 232 -13.74 10.09 -4.98
C GLU A 232 -13.70 8.97 -6.02
N ILE A 233 -13.38 7.74 -5.60
CA ILE A 233 -13.42 6.54 -6.44
C ILE A 233 -14.32 5.53 -5.74
N ASP A 234 -15.43 5.19 -6.37
CA ASP A 234 -16.46 4.32 -5.82
C ASP A 234 -16.12 2.81 -5.94
N ALA A 235 -16.83 1.99 -5.16
CA ALA A 235 -16.68 0.54 -5.16
C ALA A 235 -16.86 -0.09 -6.54
N VAL A 236 -17.77 0.45 -7.37
CA VAL A 236 -18.03 -0.07 -8.73
C VAL A 236 -16.80 0.10 -9.62
N THR A 237 -16.18 1.27 -9.56
CA THR A 237 -14.94 1.59 -10.28
C THR A 237 -13.77 0.76 -9.74
N ILE A 238 -13.63 0.67 -8.41
CA ILE A 238 -12.59 -0.14 -7.76
C ILE A 238 -12.71 -1.60 -8.21
N LEU A 239 -13.92 -2.15 -8.22
CA LEU A 239 -14.17 -3.54 -8.61
C LEU A 239 -13.92 -3.77 -10.11
N SER A 240 -14.51 -2.96 -10.97
CA SER A 240 -14.43 -3.14 -12.43
C SER A 240 -13.01 -2.97 -12.98
N ARG A 241 -12.24 -2.04 -12.42
CA ARG A 241 -10.83 -1.80 -12.78
C ARG A 241 -9.84 -2.63 -11.95
N LYS A 242 -10.32 -3.46 -11.01
CA LYS A 242 -9.49 -4.28 -10.12
C LYS A 242 -8.45 -3.46 -9.33
N LEU A 243 -8.80 -2.22 -8.93
CA LEU A 243 -7.83 -1.27 -8.38
C LEU A 243 -7.22 -1.77 -7.07
N ILE A 244 -8.06 -2.27 -6.17
CA ILE A 244 -7.59 -2.80 -4.88
C ILE A 244 -6.85 -4.13 -5.04
N ASP A 245 -7.23 -4.92 -6.05
CA ASP A 245 -6.56 -6.18 -6.37
C ASP A 245 -5.14 -5.94 -6.89
N THR A 246 -4.97 -4.97 -7.80
CA THR A 246 -3.65 -4.55 -8.31
C THR A 246 -2.83 -3.88 -7.22
N HIS A 247 -3.44 -3.04 -6.38
CA HIS A 247 -2.75 -2.36 -5.29
C HIS A 247 -2.17 -3.34 -4.26
N TYR A 248 -2.91 -4.40 -3.94
CA TYR A 248 -2.48 -5.47 -3.03
C TYR A 248 -2.08 -6.75 -3.80
N TYR A 249 -1.47 -6.60 -4.99
CA TYR A 249 -1.21 -7.72 -5.89
C TYR A 249 -0.48 -8.89 -5.24
N ALA A 250 0.54 -8.64 -4.41
CA ALA A 250 1.32 -9.70 -3.77
C ALA A 250 0.48 -10.66 -2.92
N ILE A 251 -0.51 -10.13 -2.19
CA ILE A 251 -1.44 -10.96 -1.37
C ILE A 251 -2.64 -11.45 -2.18
N ALA A 252 -3.13 -10.65 -3.15
CA ALA A 252 -4.20 -11.04 -4.06
C ALA A 252 -3.81 -12.25 -4.92
N ASN A 253 -2.58 -12.22 -5.45
CA ASN A 253 -2.02 -13.26 -6.29
C ASN A 253 -1.95 -14.60 -5.54
N LYS A 254 -1.42 -14.59 -4.31
CA LYS A 254 -1.36 -15.78 -3.44
C LYS A 254 -2.74 -16.28 -3.01
N ALA A 255 -3.73 -15.39 -2.89
CA ALA A 255 -5.08 -15.75 -2.45
C ALA A 255 -5.98 -16.30 -3.57
N SER A 256 -5.78 -15.87 -4.82
CA SER A 256 -6.81 -16.03 -5.85
C SER A 256 -6.31 -16.27 -7.28
N LEU A 257 -5.02 -16.06 -7.57
CA LEU A 257 -4.50 -16.13 -8.95
C LEU A 257 -3.49 -17.28 -9.14
N SER A 258 -2.61 -17.52 -8.17
CA SER A 258 -1.63 -18.60 -8.23
C SER A 258 -2.26 -19.95 -7.91
N LYS A 259 -1.82 -21.00 -8.61
CA LYS A 259 -2.14 -22.38 -8.23
C LYS A 259 -1.37 -22.76 -6.97
N PRO A 260 -1.87 -23.71 -6.14
CA PRO A 260 -1.15 -24.16 -4.95
C PRO A 260 0.32 -24.57 -5.20
N VAL A 261 0.59 -25.22 -6.33
CA VAL A 261 1.94 -25.64 -6.74
C VAL A 261 2.91 -24.49 -7.05
N GLU A 262 2.39 -23.28 -7.26
CA GLU A 262 3.15 -22.07 -7.58
C GLU A 262 3.48 -21.24 -6.33
N LEU A 263 2.97 -21.63 -5.15
CA LEU A 263 3.25 -20.95 -3.89
C LEU A 263 4.62 -21.37 -3.34
N ASN A 264 5.42 -20.39 -2.91
CA ASN A 264 6.73 -20.60 -2.27
C ASN A 264 6.68 -20.20 -0.78
N PRO A 265 6.05 -21.01 0.11
CA PRO A 265 6.06 -20.72 1.54
C PRO A 265 7.48 -20.82 2.11
N PRO A 266 7.88 -19.95 3.07
CA PRO A 266 9.20 -20.02 3.69
C PRO A 266 9.41 -21.38 4.37
N ALA A 267 10.49 -22.08 4.02
CA ALA A 267 10.78 -23.43 4.54
C ALA A 267 10.79 -23.47 6.08
N ALA A 268 11.28 -22.41 6.73
CA ALA A 268 11.33 -22.29 8.19
C ALA A 268 9.95 -22.18 8.87
N LYS A 269 8.86 -21.94 8.12
CA LYS A 269 7.49 -21.83 8.65
C LYS A 269 6.61 -23.05 8.33
N LEU A 270 7.20 -24.09 7.72
CA LEU A 270 6.52 -25.34 7.36
C LEU A 270 6.79 -26.48 8.36
N ALA A 271 7.52 -26.20 9.44
CA ALA A 271 7.88 -27.15 10.48
C ALA A 271 6.86 -27.19 11.61
#